data_AF-A0A4W5RFZ5-F1
#
_entry.id   AF-A0A4W5RFZ5-F1
#
_cell.length_a   1.000
_cell.length_b   1.000
_cell.length_c   1.000
_cell.angle_alpha   90.00
_cell.angle_beta   90.00
_cell.angle_gamma   90.00
#
_symmetry.space_group_name_H-M   'P 1'
#
loop_
_entity.id
_entity.type
_entity.pdbx_description
1 polymer ?
#
loop_
_entity_poly.entity_id
_entity_poly.type
_entity_poly.pdbx_seq_one_letter_code
_entity_poly.pdbx_strand_id
1 'polypeptide(L)'
;MVQAEKNKSLYSERLYKATFEKNRHQFKYTSDTPFFQAAKNASVIINDRRYRAAYEKTKDKYSSVLDDPRNLLAKENAKNSQVKLRLARCGVPPLSASVYSRPIRTLASEPGA
;
A
#
# COMPACT_ATOMS: atom_id res chain seq x y z
N MET A 1 -13.59 -46.33 25.65
CA MET A 1 -12.30 -46.61 24.98
C MET A 1 -11.70 -45.38 24.30
N VAL A 2 -12.47 -44.65 23.48
CA VAL A 2 -11.99 -43.46 22.71
C VAL A 2 -11.29 -42.38 23.55
N GLN A 3 -11.75 -42.12 24.79
CA GLN A 3 -11.16 -41.07 25.63
C GLN A 3 -9.76 -41.44 26.15
N ALA A 4 -9.51 -42.72 26.43
CA ALA A 4 -8.23 -43.20 26.94
C ALA A 4 -7.13 -43.09 25.87
N GLU A 5 -7.46 -43.36 24.62
CA GLU A 5 -6.54 -43.26 23.48
C GLU A 5 -6.15 -41.80 23.19
N LYS A 6 -7.12 -40.88 23.26
CA LYS A 6 -6.87 -39.44 23.15
C LYS A 6 -5.92 -38.96 24.24
N ASN A 7 -6.16 -39.34 25.49
CA ASN A 7 -5.28 -39.01 26.61
C ASN A 7 -3.86 -39.57 26.41
N LYS A 8 -3.73 -40.81 25.93
CA LYS A 8 -2.42 -41.42 25.61
C LYS A 8 -1.65 -40.63 24.55
N SER A 9 -2.31 -40.13 23.52
CA SER A 9 -1.67 -39.30 22.50
C SER A 9 -1.22 -37.93 23.05
N LEU A 10 -2.06 -37.30 23.89
CA LEU A 10 -1.78 -36.00 24.52
C LEU A 10 -0.56 -36.04 25.44
N TYR A 11 -0.39 -37.12 26.21
CA TYR A 11 0.75 -37.30 27.12
C TYR A 11 2.00 -37.88 26.45
N SER A 12 1.94 -38.21 25.15
CA SER A 12 3.11 -38.77 24.48
C SER A 12 4.14 -37.67 24.16
N GLU A 13 5.32 -37.77 24.77
CA GLU A 13 6.42 -36.82 24.55
C GLU A 13 6.85 -36.73 23.09
N ARG A 14 6.72 -37.83 22.35
CA ARG A 14 7.04 -37.91 20.93
C ARG A 14 6.15 -36.99 20.09
N LEU A 15 4.84 -36.99 20.32
CA LEU A 15 3.92 -36.12 19.58
C LEU A 15 4.09 -34.65 20.00
N TYR A 16 4.40 -34.40 21.27
CA TYR A 16 4.71 -33.06 21.78
C TYR A 16 5.92 -32.44 21.08
N LYS A 17 7.00 -33.20 20.86
CA LYS A 17 8.22 -32.73 20.19
C LYS A 17 8.12 -32.70 18.67
N ALA A 18 7.26 -33.54 18.07
CA ALA A 18 7.13 -33.65 16.61
C ALA A 18 6.74 -32.34 15.91
N THR A 19 5.88 -31.52 16.53
CA THR A 19 5.51 -30.20 15.99
C THR A 19 6.67 -29.22 16.06
N PHE A 20 7.44 -29.24 17.16
CA PHE A 20 8.64 -28.42 17.30
C PHE A 20 9.71 -28.79 16.28
N GLU A 21 10.00 -30.07 16.09
CA GLU A 21 10.98 -30.55 15.11
C GLU A 21 10.60 -30.17 13.67
N LYS A 22 9.31 -30.29 13.31
CA LYS A 22 8.80 -29.86 12.00
C LYS A 22 8.96 -28.35 11.78
N ASN A 23 8.69 -27.55 12.81
CA ASN A 23 8.71 -26.09 12.70
C ASN A 23 10.09 -25.47 12.95
N ARG A 24 11.05 -26.22 13.49
CA ARG A 24 12.41 -25.75 13.80
C ARG A 24 13.10 -25.13 12.58
N HIS A 25 12.86 -25.69 11.40
CA HIS A 25 13.42 -25.20 10.14
C HIS A 25 12.65 -24.02 9.53
N GLN A 26 11.43 -23.76 10.02
CA GLN A 26 10.56 -22.69 9.52
C GLN A 26 10.84 -21.34 10.21
N PHE A 27 11.75 -21.29 11.20
CA PHE A 27 12.15 -20.06 11.86
C PHE A 27 12.84 -19.12 10.86
N LYS A 28 12.11 -18.09 10.42
CA LYS A 28 12.67 -16.99 9.65
C LYS A 28 13.09 -15.89 10.62
N TYR A 29 14.36 -15.53 10.62
CA TYR A 29 14.82 -14.32 11.29
C TYR A 29 14.02 -13.13 10.75
N THR A 30 13.39 -12.36 11.64
CA THR A 30 12.55 -11.22 11.27
C THR A 30 13.43 -10.09 10.74
N SER A 31 13.80 -10.16 9.47
CA SER A 31 14.48 -9.10 8.72
C SER A 31 13.61 -7.85 8.53
N ASP A 32 12.31 -7.98 8.83
CA ASP A 32 11.31 -6.97 8.48
C ASP A 32 11.04 -5.99 9.63
N THR A 33 11.84 -6.04 10.70
CA THR A 33 11.75 -5.01 11.74
C THR A 33 12.08 -3.64 11.14
N PRO A 34 11.42 -2.55 11.61
CA PRO A 34 11.64 -1.21 11.07
C PRO A 34 13.10 -0.77 11.20
N PHE A 35 13.83 -1.28 12.19
CA PHE A 35 15.26 -1.06 12.35
C PHE A 35 16.08 -1.57 11.16
N PHE A 36 15.85 -2.80 10.71
CA PHE A 36 16.55 -3.35 9.55
C PHE A 36 16.19 -2.63 8.26
N GLN A 37 14.95 -2.19 8.12
CA GLN A 37 14.53 -1.36 6.98
C GLN A 37 15.26 -0.02 6.98
N ALA A 38 15.35 0.65 8.13
CA ALA A 38 16.08 1.90 8.28
C ALA A 38 17.57 1.73 7.96
N ALA A 39 18.21 0.70 8.49
CA ALA A 39 19.62 0.39 8.20
C ALA A 39 19.86 0.12 6.71
N LYS A 40 18.97 -0.65 6.07
CA LYS A 40 19.01 -0.89 4.62
C LYS A 40 18.89 0.41 3.84
N ASN A 41 17.95 1.28 4.20
CA ASN A 41 17.76 2.56 3.52
C ASN A 41 18.97 3.49 3.71
N ALA A 42 19.52 3.57 4.93
CA ALA A 42 20.74 4.33 5.21
C ALA A 42 21.91 3.86 4.35
N SER A 43 22.10 2.55 4.20
CA SER A 43 23.15 1.99 3.35
C SER A 43 23.02 2.39 1.87
N VAL A 44 21.78 2.56 1.38
CA VAL A 44 21.52 3.00 0.01
C VAL A 44 21.84 4.48 -0.17
N ILE A 45 21.50 5.30 0.83
CA ILE A 45 21.75 6.75 0.82
C ILE A 45 23.25 7.05 0.87
N ILE A 46 24.00 6.34 1.72
CA ILE A 46 25.45 6.52 1.89
C ILE A 46 26.24 6.02 0.66
N ASN A 47 25.62 5.25 -0.23
CA ASN A 47 26.32 4.69 -1.37
C ASN A 47 26.63 5.75 -2.45
N ASP A 48 27.87 6.24 -2.47
CA ASP A 48 28.36 7.25 -3.42
C ASP A 48 28.13 6.90 -4.89
N ARG A 49 28.30 5.62 -5.26
CA ARG A 49 28.09 5.18 -6.65
C ARG A 49 26.64 5.35 -7.05
N ARG A 50 25.69 5.00 -6.17
CA ARG A 50 24.26 5.19 -6.41
C ARG A 50 23.91 6.67 -6.44
N TYR A 51 24.50 7.47 -5.55
CA TYR A 51 24.32 8.92 -5.51
C TYR A 51 24.73 9.57 -6.84
N ARG A 52 25.94 9.30 -7.34
CA ARG A 52 26.43 9.85 -8.62
C ARG A 52 25.57 9.42 -9.80
N ALA A 53 25.23 8.13 -9.86
CA ALA A 53 24.37 7.60 -10.93
C ALA A 53 22.95 8.19 -10.89
N ALA A 54 22.42 8.50 -9.70
CA ALA A 54 21.13 9.18 -9.57
C ALA A 54 21.22 10.64 -10.04
N TYR A 55 22.27 11.35 -9.63
CA TYR A 55 22.53 12.73 -10.06
C TYR A 55 22.67 12.85 -11.59
N GLU A 56 23.42 11.95 -12.22
CA GLU A 56 23.57 11.94 -13.68
C GLU A 56 22.25 11.74 -14.43
N LYS A 57 21.28 11.04 -13.83
CA LYS A 57 19.95 10.82 -14.43
C LYS A 57 19.01 12.01 -14.26
N THR A 58 19.23 12.83 -13.22
CA THR A 58 18.32 13.93 -12.87
C THR A 58 18.86 15.30 -13.26
N LYS A 59 20.17 15.45 -13.46
CA LYS A 59 20.80 16.73 -13.85
C LYS A 59 20.19 17.35 -15.10
N ASP A 60 19.74 16.54 -16.06
CA ASP A 60 19.16 17.02 -17.32
C ASP A 60 17.69 17.44 -17.16
N LYS A 61 17.03 17.05 -16.05
CA LYS A 61 15.61 17.27 -15.78
C LYS A 61 15.41 18.44 -14.82
N TYR A 62 16.09 19.54 -15.07
CA TYR A 62 15.91 20.76 -14.29
C TYR A 62 14.58 21.44 -14.67
N SER A 63 13.61 21.42 -13.74
CA SER A 63 12.38 22.21 -13.85
C SER A 63 12.67 23.62 -13.36
N SER A 64 12.67 24.59 -14.26
CA SER A 64 12.85 26.02 -13.93
C SER A 64 11.78 26.56 -12.98
N VAL A 65 10.63 25.89 -12.93
CA VAL A 65 9.54 26.16 -12.02
C VAL A 65 9.80 25.40 -10.74
N LEU A 66 10.13 26.13 -9.67
CA LEU A 66 10.11 25.63 -8.29
C LEU A 66 8.73 25.02 -8.01
N ASP A 67 8.67 24.10 -7.04
CA ASP A 67 7.43 23.42 -6.65
C ASP A 67 6.46 24.37 -5.92
N ASP A 68 5.99 25.40 -6.63
CA ASP A 68 4.91 26.26 -6.17
C ASP A 68 3.64 25.42 -6.04
N PRO A 69 2.84 25.64 -4.99
CA PRO A 69 1.64 24.83 -4.73
C PRO A 69 0.67 24.83 -5.93
N ARG A 70 0.58 25.94 -6.67
CA ARG A 70 -0.22 26.01 -7.91
C ARG A 70 0.31 25.11 -9.02
N ASN A 71 1.62 25.06 -9.21
CA ASN A 71 2.24 24.26 -10.25
C ASN A 71 2.18 22.76 -9.91
N LEU A 72 2.23 22.41 -8.63
CA LEU A 72 1.99 21.04 -8.15
C LEU A 72 0.55 20.60 -8.42
N LEU A 73 -0.45 21.41 -8.03
CA LEU A 73 -1.87 21.12 -8.27
C LEU A 73 -2.17 20.99 -9.77
N ALA A 74 -1.61 21.88 -10.61
CA ALA A 74 -1.78 21.80 -12.06
C ALA A 74 -1.17 20.50 -12.64
N LYS A 75 0.01 20.09 -12.18
CA LYS A 75 0.66 18.83 -12.57
C LYS A 75 -0.16 17.62 -12.12
N GLU A 76 -0.70 17.60 -10.90
CA GLU A 76 -1.55 16.52 -10.41
C GLU A 76 -2.86 16.42 -11.19
N ASN A 77 -3.51 17.56 -11.45
CA ASN A 77 -4.72 17.60 -12.27
C ASN A 77 -4.47 17.07 -13.70
N ALA A 78 -3.33 17.40 -14.30
CA ALA A 78 -2.92 16.89 -15.61
C ALA A 78 -2.62 15.37 -15.61
N LYS A 79 -2.09 14.82 -14.51
CA LYS A 79 -1.91 13.37 -14.35
C LYS A 79 -3.26 12.66 -14.17
N ASN A 80 -4.13 13.22 -13.33
CA ASN A 80 -5.46 12.68 -13.07
C ASN A 80 -6.33 12.66 -14.34
N SER A 81 -6.23 13.71 -15.17
CA SER A 81 -6.91 13.73 -16.47
C SER A 81 -6.35 12.69 -17.44
N GLN A 82 -5.03 12.51 -17.49
CA GLN A 82 -4.41 11.45 -18.30
C GLN A 82 -4.80 10.04 -17.85
N VAL A 83 -4.88 9.80 -16.53
CA VAL A 83 -5.35 8.53 -15.95
C VAL A 83 -6.80 8.29 -16.33
N LYS A 84 -7.66 9.31 -16.21
CA LYS A 84 -9.06 9.24 -16.63
C LYS A 84 -9.20 8.91 -18.12
N LEU A 85 -8.41 9.53 -18.99
CA LEU A 85 -8.38 9.26 -20.43
C LEU A 85 -7.83 7.87 -20.77
N ARG A 86 -6.88 7.35 -19.99
CA ARG A 86 -6.37 5.98 -20.13
C ARG A 86 -7.42 4.96 -19.70
N LEU A 87 -8.06 5.16 -18.56
CA LEU A 87 -9.13 4.30 -18.07
C LEU A 87 -10.34 4.29 -19.00
N ALA A 88 -10.72 5.45 -19.56
CA ALA A 88 -11.75 5.56 -20.58
C ALA A 88 -11.40 4.79 -21.87
N ARG A 89 -10.10 4.76 -22.26
CA ARG A 89 -9.61 3.96 -23.39
C ARG A 89 -9.57 2.45 -23.08
N CYS A 90 -9.32 2.07 -21.84
CA CYS A 90 -9.36 0.68 -21.37
C CYS A 90 -10.79 0.15 -21.18
N GLY A 91 -11.83 0.95 -21.45
CA GLY A 91 -13.23 0.52 -21.37
C GLY A 91 -13.72 0.21 -19.95
N VAL A 92 -12.98 0.62 -18.91
CA VAL A 92 -13.40 0.44 -17.52
C VAL A 92 -14.39 1.56 -17.20
N PRO A 93 -15.70 1.28 -17.02
CA PRO A 93 -16.65 2.33 -16.69
C PRO A 93 -16.28 2.93 -15.33
N PRO A 94 -16.36 4.27 -15.19
CA PRO A 94 -16.11 4.90 -13.90
C PRO A 94 -17.12 4.34 -12.89
N LEU A 95 -16.63 3.87 -11.73
CA LEU A 95 -17.47 3.53 -10.58
C LEU A 95 -18.42 4.71 -10.37
N SER A 96 -19.71 4.43 -10.52
CA SER A 96 -20.79 5.38 -10.76
C SER A 96 -20.77 6.59 -9.83
N ALA A 97 -20.94 7.77 -10.41
CA ALA A 97 -21.09 9.07 -9.75
C ALA A 97 -22.38 9.22 -8.91
N SER A 98 -22.93 8.14 -8.34
CA SER A 98 -24.20 8.19 -7.59
C SER A 98 -24.04 8.65 -6.14
N VAL A 99 -22.84 9.02 -5.70
CA VAL A 99 -22.57 9.39 -4.30
C VAL A 99 -22.49 10.91 -4.09
N TYR A 100 -22.25 11.72 -5.13
CA TYR A 100 -21.98 13.16 -4.97
C TYR A 100 -23.12 14.12 -5.34
N SER A 101 -24.31 13.62 -5.69
CA SER A 101 -25.45 14.46 -6.07
C SER A 101 -26.74 14.00 -5.39
N ARG A 102 -26.76 14.04 -4.05
CA ARG A 102 -28.02 14.08 -3.30
C ARG A 102 -28.36 15.55 -3.02
N PRO A 103 -29.30 16.18 -3.76
CA PRO A 103 -29.75 17.51 -3.41
C PRO A 103 -30.54 17.48 -2.09
N ILE A 104 -30.29 18.47 -1.23
CA ILE A 104 -31.07 18.73 0.00
C ILE A 104 -32.50 19.04 -0.45
N ARG A 105 -33.47 18.15 -0.16
CA ARG A 105 -34.90 18.44 -0.35
C ARG A 105 -35.29 19.56 0.63
N THR A 106 -35.47 20.76 0.12
CA THR A 106 -36.18 21.84 0.79
C THR A 106 -37.66 21.46 0.87
N LEU A 107 -38.19 21.28 2.08
CA LEU A 107 -39.61 21.04 2.34
C LEU A 107 -40.41 22.29 1.99
N ALA A 108 -41.50 22.06 1.28
CA ALA A 108 -42.46 23.05 0.80
C ALA A 108 -43.22 23.74 1.93
N SER A 109 -43.56 25.02 1.72
CA SER A 109 -44.88 25.57 2.02
C SER A 109 -45.02 26.97 1.43
N GLU A 110 -46.04 27.18 0.59
CA GLU A 110 -46.91 28.37 0.48
C GLU A 110 -47.57 28.43 -0.93
N PRO A 111 -48.74 29.08 -1.11
CA PRO A 111 -50.04 28.69 -0.58
C PRO A 111 -51.16 28.72 -1.66
N GLY A 112 -52.34 28.20 -1.31
CA GLY A 112 -53.63 28.84 -1.63
C GLY A 112 -54.28 28.63 -3.01
N ALA A 113 -55.47 28.00 -2.92
CA ALA A 113 -56.64 28.06 -3.81
C ALA A 113 -56.57 27.35 -5.17
#